data_AF-A0A1Y0G152-F1
#
_entry.id   AF-A0A1Y0G152-F1
#
_cell.length_a   1.000
_cell.length_b   1.000
_cell.length_c   1.000
_cell.angle_alpha   90.00
_cell.angle_beta   90.00
_cell.angle_gamma   90.00
#
_symmetry.space_group_name_H-M   'P 1'
#
loop_
_entity.id
_entity.type
_entity.pdbx_description
1 polymer ?
#
loop_
_entity_poly.entity_id
_entity_poly.type
_entity_poly.pdbx_seq_one_letter_code
_entity_poly.pdbx_strand_id
1 'polypeptide(L)'
;MENNNELLQRIHKLERSSHMAIPFGIIGMIGILAALYFSTRALQEAREELAIAEQALSQTQEEIDRAQARLDALNKTLAEISEKGAPLGNAEIGSALTQLATIDSSLAVATAKVSQSQYKSQYKSMDSRYGAMSIDIFYCVDAGPNNQRLANEIMLLREGNSAGRWRVRELSEAANATKGYRLTTDTIRFNADERTIAQALQEDAQKITGGDIRLQQIKYPTPGYISFFLCGPK
;
A
#
# COMPACT_ATOMS: atom_id res chain seq x y z
N MET A 1 52.16 59.24 -12.88
CA MET A 1 51.00 59.35 -11.96
C MET A 1 49.74 58.65 -12.49
N GLU A 2 49.85 57.80 -13.52
CA GLU A 2 48.69 57.18 -14.19
C GLU A 2 48.18 55.89 -13.51
N ASN A 3 48.96 55.32 -12.60
CA ASN A 3 48.70 54.01 -11.98
C ASN A 3 47.60 54.03 -10.89
N ASN A 4 47.32 55.19 -10.28
CA ASN A 4 46.36 55.29 -9.17
C ASN A 4 44.89 55.29 -9.62
N ASN A 5 44.61 55.83 -10.82
CA ASN A 5 43.24 55.87 -11.35
C ASN A 5 42.76 54.49 -11.80
N GLU A 6 43.65 53.67 -12.36
CA GLU A 6 43.31 52.29 -12.75
C GLU A 6 43.01 51.42 -11.51
N LEU A 7 43.74 51.64 -10.43
CA LEU A 7 43.57 50.91 -9.17
C LEU A 7 42.23 51.26 -8.50
N LEU A 8 41.83 52.53 -8.49
CA LEU A 8 40.52 52.96 -8.00
C LEU A 8 39.36 52.41 -8.84
N GLN A 9 39.51 52.36 -10.17
CA GLN A 9 38.48 51.76 -11.04
C GLN A 9 38.33 50.25 -10.80
N ARG A 10 39.44 49.53 -10.55
CA ARG A 10 39.38 48.10 -10.20
C ARG A 10 38.71 47.87 -8.85
N ILE A 11 38.97 48.71 -7.85
CA ILE A 11 38.32 48.63 -6.52
C ILE A 11 36.80 48.84 -6.65
N HIS A 12 36.35 49.88 -7.35
CA HIS A 12 34.91 50.11 -7.52
C HIS A 12 34.22 49.02 -8.35
N LYS A 13 34.91 48.42 -9.33
CA LYS A 13 34.35 47.30 -10.10
C LYS A 13 34.19 46.04 -9.23
N LEU A 14 35.13 45.78 -8.33
CA LEU A 14 35.06 44.66 -7.38
C LEU A 14 33.96 44.89 -6.32
N GLU A 15 33.82 46.11 -5.81
CA GLU A 15 32.79 46.49 -4.85
C GLU A 15 31.37 46.36 -5.43
N ARG A 16 31.17 46.78 -6.68
CA ARG A 16 29.90 46.62 -7.39
C ARG A 16 29.59 45.15 -7.70
N SER A 17 30.62 44.36 -7.99
CA SER A 17 30.48 42.91 -8.21
C SER A 17 30.16 42.16 -6.92
N SER A 18 30.70 42.57 -5.77
CA SER A 18 30.41 41.90 -4.50
C SER A 18 28.98 42.19 -4.02
N HIS A 19 28.50 43.42 -4.19
CA HIS A 19 27.13 43.79 -3.83
C HIS A 19 26.05 43.05 -4.63
N MET A 20 26.34 42.67 -5.88
CA MET A 20 25.43 41.82 -6.65
C MET A 20 25.49 40.34 -6.25
N ALA A 21 26.59 39.84 -5.68
CA ALA A 21 26.75 38.43 -5.30
C ALA A 21 26.13 38.09 -3.93
N ILE A 22 26.09 39.04 -2.99
CA ILE A 22 25.53 38.87 -1.64
C ILE A 22 24.07 38.37 -1.63
N PRO A 23 23.11 38.93 -2.42
CA PRO A 23 21.72 38.46 -2.39
C PRO A 23 21.56 37.01 -2.90
N PHE A 24 22.36 36.59 -3.87
CA PHE A 24 22.32 35.20 -4.37
C PHE A 24 22.80 34.20 -3.31
N GLY A 25 23.82 34.57 -2.53
CA GLY A 25 24.30 33.74 -1.41
C GLY A 25 23.24 33.54 -0.32
N ILE A 26 22.52 34.61 0.04
CA ILE A 26 21.46 34.56 1.05
C ILE A 26 20.28 33.70 0.58
N ILE A 27 19.84 33.87 -0.67
CA ILE A 27 18.74 33.06 -1.24
C ILE A 27 19.13 31.57 -1.27
N GLY A 28 20.36 31.25 -1.65
CA GLY A 28 20.87 29.88 -1.63
C GLY A 28 20.85 29.26 -0.23
N MET A 29 21.27 30.02 0.80
CA MET A 29 21.28 29.54 2.18
C MET A 29 19.85 29.32 2.72
N ILE A 30 18.89 30.20 2.39
CA ILE A 30 17.48 30.03 2.77
C ILE A 30 16.90 28.77 2.13
N GLY A 31 17.21 28.49 0.86
CA GLY A 31 16.78 27.28 0.17
C GLY A 31 17.27 26.00 0.85
N ILE A 32 18.54 25.97 1.28
CA ILE A 32 19.11 24.82 2.00
C ILE A 32 18.43 24.62 3.36
N LEU A 33 18.19 25.70 4.12
CA LEU A 33 17.51 25.63 5.41
C LEU A 33 16.06 25.14 5.27
N ALA A 34 15.34 25.59 4.24
CA ALA A 34 13.98 25.13 3.96
C ALA A 34 13.95 23.63 3.60
N ALA A 35 14.90 23.16 2.79
CA ALA A 35 15.02 21.75 2.44
C ALA A 35 15.33 20.87 3.67
N LEU A 36 16.25 21.32 4.53
CA LEU A 36 16.57 20.63 5.79
C LEU A 36 15.34 20.58 6.71
N TYR A 37 14.63 21.69 6.86
CA TYR A 37 13.41 21.74 7.67
C TYR A 37 12.31 20.78 7.16
N PHE A 38 12.08 20.75 5.84
CA PHE A 38 11.12 19.83 5.24
C PHE A 38 11.53 18.37 5.46
N SER A 39 12.82 18.07 5.29
CA SER A 39 13.37 16.73 5.54
C SER A 39 13.21 16.30 7.00
N THR A 40 13.44 17.18 7.97
CA THR A 40 13.29 16.83 9.39
C THR A 40 11.84 16.60 9.76
N ARG A 41 10.91 17.36 9.19
CA ARG A 41 9.48 17.19 9.42
C ARG A 41 8.98 15.85 8.86
N ALA A 42 9.36 15.52 7.62
CA ALA A 42 9.03 14.22 7.03
C ALA A 42 9.59 13.05 7.86
N LEU A 43 10.78 13.20 8.42
CA LEU A 43 11.38 12.21 9.32
C LEU A 43 10.60 12.05 10.64
N GLN A 44 10.06 13.16 11.19
CA GLN A 44 9.25 13.13 12.40
C GLN A 44 7.92 12.41 12.18
N GLU A 45 7.22 12.75 11.10
CA GLU A 45 5.95 12.09 10.72
C GLU A 45 6.17 10.58 10.48
N ALA A 46 7.29 10.19 9.86
CA ALA A 46 7.65 8.78 9.71
C ALA A 46 7.90 8.05 11.03
N ARG A 47 8.52 8.72 12.02
CA ARG A 47 8.78 8.15 13.34
C ARG A 47 7.51 7.95 14.17
N GLU A 48 6.60 8.91 14.13
CA GLU A 48 5.31 8.80 14.83
C GLU A 48 4.50 7.62 14.29
N GLU A 49 4.45 7.46 12.97
CA GLU A 49 3.75 6.33 12.38
C GLU A 49 4.43 4.98 12.66
N LEU A 50 5.77 4.93 12.71
CA LEU A 50 6.49 3.73 13.13
C LEU A 50 6.11 3.35 14.57
N ALA A 51 6.07 4.33 15.48
CA ALA A 51 5.69 4.09 16.88
C ALA A 51 4.24 3.57 17.00
N ILE A 52 3.31 4.11 16.20
CA ILE A 52 1.92 3.61 16.14
C ILE A 52 1.89 2.18 15.60
N ALA A 53 2.67 1.88 14.56
CA ALA A 53 2.73 0.54 13.98
C ALA A 53 3.33 -0.49 14.94
N GLU A 54 4.40 -0.13 15.67
CA GLU A 54 5.00 -0.97 16.71
C GLU A 54 4.01 -1.24 17.85
N GLN A 55 3.26 -0.22 18.27
CA GLN A 55 2.22 -0.40 19.29
C GLN A 55 1.08 -1.30 18.81
N ALA A 56 0.66 -1.16 17.54
CA ALA A 56 -0.33 -2.06 16.96
C ALA A 56 0.19 -3.50 16.89
N LEU A 57 1.48 -3.68 16.53
CA LEU A 57 2.11 -5.00 16.47
C LEU A 57 2.19 -5.65 17.85
N SER A 58 2.57 -4.90 18.88
CA SER A 58 2.62 -5.43 20.25
C SER A 58 1.23 -5.83 20.77
N GLN A 59 0.20 -5.04 20.47
CA GLN A 59 -1.19 -5.40 20.79
C GLN A 59 -1.63 -6.68 20.07
N THR A 60 -1.29 -6.83 18.79
CA THR A 60 -1.62 -8.06 18.05
C THR A 60 -0.87 -9.28 18.57
N GLN A 61 0.39 -9.11 18.99
CA GLN A 61 1.17 -10.20 19.57
C GLN A 61 0.55 -10.65 20.90
N GLU A 62 0.11 -9.72 21.74
CA GLU A 62 -0.58 -10.03 22.99
C GLU A 62 -1.91 -10.77 22.75
N GLU A 63 -2.66 -10.40 21.70
CA GLU A 63 -3.88 -11.13 21.32
C GLU A 63 -3.57 -12.58 20.91
N ILE A 64 -2.48 -12.81 20.16
CA ILE A 64 -2.03 -14.15 19.75
C ILE A 64 -1.64 -14.98 20.99
N ASP A 65 -0.84 -14.42 21.89
CA ASP A 65 -0.38 -15.11 23.10
C ASP A 65 -1.58 -15.50 24.00
N ARG A 66 -2.58 -14.61 24.13
CA ARG A 66 -3.84 -14.91 24.85
C ARG A 66 -4.65 -16.02 24.17
N ALA A 67 -4.70 -16.06 22.84
CA ALA A 67 -5.38 -17.11 22.10
C ALA A 67 -4.69 -18.47 22.27
N GLN A 68 -3.35 -18.50 22.24
CA GLN A 68 -2.57 -19.70 22.51
C GLN A 68 -2.78 -20.22 23.93
N ALA A 69 -2.75 -19.34 24.94
CA ALA A 69 -3.03 -19.76 26.32
C ALA A 69 -4.43 -20.37 26.51
N ARG A 70 -5.43 -19.90 25.75
CA ARG A 70 -6.78 -20.50 25.74
C ARG A 70 -6.80 -21.88 25.10
N LEU A 71 -6.05 -22.09 24.02
CA LEU A 71 -5.91 -23.41 23.39
C LEU A 71 -5.23 -24.42 24.32
N ASP A 72 -4.17 -24.00 25.02
CA ASP A 72 -3.48 -24.86 25.99
C ASP A 72 -4.38 -25.26 27.16
N ALA A 73 -5.20 -24.31 27.65
CA ALA A 73 -6.19 -24.59 28.69
C ALA A 73 -7.25 -25.59 28.22
N LEU A 74 -7.77 -25.43 26.99
CA LEU A 74 -8.73 -26.37 26.39
C LEU A 74 -8.12 -27.76 26.24
N ASN A 75 -6.91 -27.87 25.70
CA ASN A 75 -6.19 -29.14 25.55
C ASN A 75 -5.98 -29.83 26.90
N LYS A 76 -5.67 -29.07 27.95
CA LYS A 76 -5.55 -29.61 29.30
C LYS A 76 -6.90 -30.15 29.83
N THR A 77 -7.99 -29.42 29.63
CA THR A 77 -9.33 -29.91 30.04
C THR A 77 -9.74 -31.17 29.28
N LEU A 78 -9.45 -31.25 27.98
CA LEU A 78 -9.67 -32.44 27.17
C LEU A 78 -8.86 -33.65 27.67
N ALA A 79 -7.59 -33.44 28.04
CA ALA A 79 -6.75 -34.48 28.61
C ALA A 79 -7.30 -35.00 29.96
N GLU A 80 -7.70 -34.09 30.87
CA GLU A 80 -8.29 -34.44 32.16
C GLU A 80 -9.63 -35.20 32.03
N ILE A 81 -10.43 -34.87 31.01
CA ILE A 81 -11.69 -35.58 30.71
C ILE A 81 -11.41 -36.97 30.12
N SER A 82 -10.42 -37.07 29.22
CA SER A 82 -9.99 -38.35 28.63
C SER A 82 -9.45 -39.32 29.68
N GLU A 83 -8.73 -38.82 30.69
CA GLU A 83 -8.14 -39.64 31.75
C GLU A 83 -9.20 -40.16 32.74
N LYS A 84 -10.31 -39.42 32.93
CA LYS A 84 -11.42 -39.81 33.81
C LYS A 84 -12.41 -40.80 33.18
N GLY A 85 -12.29 -41.11 31.89
CA GLY A 85 -13.16 -42.09 31.20
C GLY A 85 -14.65 -41.76 31.23
N ALA A 86 -15.01 -40.51 31.53
CA ALA A 86 -16.40 -40.07 31.66
C ALA A 86 -17.01 -39.82 30.26
N PRO A 87 -18.22 -40.32 29.96
CA PRO A 87 -18.92 -39.95 28.73
C PRO A 87 -19.22 -38.45 28.79
N LEU A 88 -18.56 -37.67 27.94
CA LEU A 88 -18.85 -36.25 27.73
C LEU A 88 -20.34 -36.10 27.41
N GLY A 89 -21.08 -35.38 28.26
CA GLY A 89 -22.48 -35.07 27.95
C GLY A 89 -22.54 -34.20 26.70
N ASN A 90 -23.53 -34.41 25.82
CA ASN A 90 -23.71 -33.64 24.58
C ASN A 90 -23.67 -32.11 24.77
N ALA A 91 -23.99 -31.63 25.98
CA ALA A 91 -23.92 -30.21 26.35
C ALA A 91 -22.48 -29.67 26.51
N GLU A 92 -21.54 -30.48 27.02
CA GLU A 92 -20.13 -30.10 27.20
C GLU A 92 -19.37 -30.15 25.87
N ILE A 93 -19.75 -31.08 24.98
CA ILE A 93 -19.25 -31.13 23.60
C ILE A 93 -19.71 -29.89 22.83
N GLY A 94 -20.98 -29.49 22.99
CA GLY A 94 -21.52 -28.29 22.36
C GLY A 94 -20.86 -26.99 22.82
N SER A 95 -20.56 -26.87 24.12
CA SER A 95 -19.90 -25.67 24.65
C SER A 95 -18.43 -25.58 24.19
N ALA A 96 -17.70 -26.69 24.15
CA ALA A 96 -16.33 -26.75 23.64
C ALA A 96 -16.24 -26.40 22.15
N LEU A 97 -17.15 -26.93 21.32
CA LEU A 97 -17.23 -26.60 19.88
C LEU A 97 -17.53 -25.11 19.64
N THR A 98 -18.40 -24.52 20.47
CA THR A 98 -18.72 -23.08 20.35
C THR A 98 -17.51 -22.22 20.73
N GLN A 99 -16.75 -22.61 21.75
CA GLN A 99 -15.52 -21.92 22.15
C GLN A 99 -14.42 -22.03 21.07
N LEU A 100 -14.25 -23.21 20.47
CA LEU A 100 -13.34 -23.42 19.34
C LEU A 100 -13.70 -22.52 18.13
N ALA A 101 -14.97 -22.45 17.76
CA ALA A 101 -15.43 -21.57 16.69
C ALA A 101 -15.17 -20.08 16.97
N THR A 102 -15.32 -19.63 18.22
CA THR A 102 -14.98 -18.25 18.59
C THR A 102 -13.48 -17.97 18.53
N ILE A 103 -12.65 -18.94 18.89
CA ILE A 103 -11.18 -18.84 18.81
C ILE A 103 -10.75 -18.73 17.34
N ASP A 104 -11.23 -19.59 16.45
CA ASP A 104 -10.93 -19.54 15.02
C ASP A 104 -11.31 -18.18 14.40
N SER A 105 -12.48 -17.64 14.76
CA SER A 105 -12.90 -16.32 14.27
C SER A 105 -11.98 -15.19 14.77
N SER A 106 -11.54 -15.27 16.03
CA SER A 106 -10.66 -14.25 16.62
C SER A 106 -9.24 -14.33 16.05
N LEU A 107 -8.76 -15.54 15.77
CA LEU A 107 -7.48 -15.77 15.11
C LEU A 107 -7.51 -15.25 13.68
N ALA A 108 -8.57 -15.54 12.91
CA ALA A 108 -8.74 -15.04 11.55
C ALA A 108 -8.76 -13.51 11.48
N VAL A 109 -9.44 -12.85 12.43
CA VAL A 109 -9.47 -11.38 12.52
C VAL A 109 -8.10 -10.81 12.92
N ALA A 110 -7.39 -11.44 13.86
CA ALA A 110 -6.05 -11.03 14.25
C ALA A 110 -5.03 -11.22 13.12
N THR A 111 -5.06 -12.35 12.41
CA THR A 111 -4.23 -12.61 11.23
C THR A 111 -4.51 -11.61 10.12
N ALA A 112 -5.78 -11.27 9.85
CA ALA A 112 -6.12 -10.23 8.88
C ALA A 112 -5.56 -8.85 9.26
N LYS A 113 -5.61 -8.47 10.54
CA LYS A 113 -5.04 -7.21 11.04
C LYS A 113 -3.52 -7.17 10.95
N VAL A 114 -2.84 -8.28 11.27
CA VAL A 114 -1.37 -8.42 11.15
C VAL A 114 -0.94 -8.34 9.69
N SER A 115 -1.64 -9.03 8.78
CA SER A 115 -1.41 -8.90 7.34
C SER A 115 -1.61 -7.46 6.88
N GLN A 116 -2.62 -6.74 7.37
CA GLN A 116 -2.89 -5.36 6.97
C GLN A 116 -1.87 -4.35 7.53
N SER A 117 -1.33 -4.56 8.74
CA SER A 117 -0.33 -3.68 9.36
C SER A 117 1.07 -3.91 8.80
N GLN A 118 1.46 -5.16 8.55
CA GLN A 118 2.70 -5.51 7.84
C GLN A 118 2.66 -5.03 6.38
N TYR A 119 1.49 -5.05 5.75
CA TYR A 119 1.30 -4.51 4.41
C TYR A 119 1.37 -2.97 4.39
N LYS A 120 0.87 -2.26 5.41
CA LYS A 120 1.01 -0.79 5.45
C LYS A 120 2.46 -0.33 5.65
N SER A 121 3.26 -1.02 6.46
CA SER A 121 4.65 -0.63 6.73
C SER A 121 5.60 -0.92 5.57
N GLN A 122 5.34 -1.98 4.78
CA GLN A 122 6.18 -2.35 3.64
C GLN A 122 5.99 -1.42 2.41
N TYR A 123 4.83 -0.79 2.25
CA TYR A 123 4.50 -0.03 1.03
C TYR A 123 4.53 1.50 1.21
N LYS A 124 4.75 2.02 2.45
CA LYS A 124 4.89 3.47 2.69
C LYS A 124 6.15 4.09 2.07
N SER A 125 7.19 3.30 1.79
CA SER A 125 8.40 3.79 1.10
C SER A 125 8.23 3.94 -0.43
N MET A 126 7.03 3.70 -0.97
CA MET A 126 6.77 3.72 -2.41
C MET A 126 6.09 5.00 -2.91
N ASP A 127 6.04 6.08 -2.10
CA ASP A 127 5.29 7.36 -2.26
C ASP A 127 5.55 8.20 -3.56
N SER A 128 6.02 7.58 -4.65
CA SER A 128 6.17 8.17 -5.98
C SER A 128 5.95 7.20 -7.15
N ARG A 129 5.63 5.91 -6.93
CA ARG A 129 5.70 4.91 -8.00
C ARG A 129 4.52 5.02 -8.97
N TYR A 130 3.34 5.37 -8.46
CA TYR A 130 2.12 5.52 -9.26
C TYR A 130 1.70 6.99 -9.48
N GLY A 131 2.31 7.93 -8.76
CA GLY A 131 2.11 9.36 -8.92
C GLY A 131 0.63 9.80 -8.81
N ALA A 132 0.18 10.66 -9.74
CA ALA A 132 -1.19 11.18 -9.79
C ALA A 132 -2.16 10.31 -10.61
N MET A 133 -1.82 9.04 -10.89
CA MET A 133 -2.57 8.19 -11.81
C MET A 133 -3.91 7.74 -11.24
N SER A 134 -4.99 7.89 -12.03
CA SER A 134 -6.29 7.33 -11.67
C SER A 134 -6.39 5.89 -12.13
N ILE A 135 -6.77 4.97 -11.24
CA ILE A 135 -6.81 3.54 -11.51
C ILE A 135 -8.17 2.97 -11.12
N ASP A 136 -8.94 2.50 -12.10
CA ASP A 136 -10.15 1.73 -11.81
C ASP A 136 -9.81 0.23 -11.90
N ILE A 137 -10.06 -0.47 -10.79
CA ILE A 137 -9.86 -1.92 -10.63
C ILE A 137 -11.22 -2.58 -10.76
N PHE A 138 -11.43 -3.32 -11.83
CA PHE A 138 -12.64 -4.06 -12.13
C PHE A 138 -12.43 -5.53 -11.78
N TYR A 139 -13.37 -6.15 -11.06
CA TYR A 139 -13.37 -7.59 -10.85
C TYR A 139 -14.59 -8.25 -11.51
N CYS A 140 -14.38 -9.34 -12.23
CA CYS A 140 -15.46 -10.16 -12.77
C CYS A 140 -16.12 -10.94 -11.63
N VAL A 141 -17.44 -10.79 -11.45
CA VAL A 141 -18.21 -11.54 -10.44
C VAL A 141 -18.27 -13.04 -10.70
N ASP A 142 -18.30 -13.43 -11.97
CA ASP A 142 -18.44 -14.84 -12.36
C ASP A 142 -17.20 -15.68 -12.03
N ALA A 143 -16.05 -15.03 -11.78
CA ALA A 143 -14.80 -15.67 -11.41
C ALA A 143 -14.70 -15.97 -9.89
N GLY A 144 -15.72 -15.57 -9.12
CA GLY A 144 -15.86 -15.92 -7.70
C GLY A 144 -15.41 -14.84 -6.71
N PRO A 145 -15.69 -15.04 -5.40
CA PRO A 145 -15.47 -14.04 -4.35
C PRO A 145 -13.99 -13.69 -4.13
N ASN A 146 -13.07 -14.55 -4.58
CA ASN A 146 -11.64 -14.32 -4.43
C ASN A 146 -11.17 -13.09 -5.23
N ASN A 147 -11.77 -12.80 -6.38
CA ASN A 147 -11.37 -11.67 -7.22
C ASN A 147 -11.71 -10.32 -6.56
N GLN A 148 -12.79 -10.25 -5.79
CA GLN A 148 -13.13 -9.06 -5.01
C GLN A 148 -12.09 -8.81 -3.91
N ARG A 149 -11.67 -9.89 -3.20
CA ARG A 149 -10.60 -9.80 -2.19
C ARG A 149 -9.30 -9.30 -2.83
N LEU A 150 -8.88 -9.90 -3.93
CA LEU A 150 -7.66 -9.50 -4.66
C LEU A 150 -7.75 -8.06 -5.16
N ALA A 151 -8.91 -7.62 -5.66
CA ALA A 151 -9.12 -6.23 -6.08
C ALA A 151 -8.92 -5.25 -4.92
N ASN A 152 -9.45 -5.59 -3.74
CA ASN A 152 -9.26 -4.79 -2.53
C ASN A 152 -7.80 -4.79 -2.06
N GLU A 153 -7.09 -5.90 -2.17
CA GLU A 153 -5.66 -5.98 -1.85
C GLU A 153 -4.82 -5.13 -2.81
N ILE A 154 -5.10 -5.17 -4.11
CA ILE A 154 -4.46 -4.30 -5.10
C ILE A 154 -4.77 -2.83 -4.82
N MET A 155 -5.98 -2.50 -4.36
CA MET A 155 -6.32 -1.12 -3.98
C MET A 155 -5.44 -0.59 -2.83
N LEU A 156 -4.88 -1.47 -1.99
CA LEU A 156 -3.94 -1.09 -0.92
C LEU A 156 -2.54 -0.74 -1.45
N LEU A 157 -2.22 -1.04 -2.71
CA LEU A 157 -1.01 -0.51 -3.36
C LEU A 157 -1.08 1.01 -3.57
N ARG A 158 -2.28 1.59 -3.41
CA ARG A 158 -2.45 3.03 -3.44
C ARG A 158 -1.67 3.68 -2.30
N GLU A 159 -0.69 4.49 -2.67
CA GLU A 159 0.10 5.31 -1.77
C GLU A 159 -0.78 6.34 -1.02
N GLY A 160 -0.50 6.57 0.26
CA GLY A 160 -1.33 7.35 1.18
C GLY A 160 -1.58 8.81 0.78
N ASN A 161 -0.74 9.36 -0.10
CA ASN A 161 -0.86 10.72 -0.64
C ASN A 161 -0.97 10.78 -2.17
N SER A 162 -1.25 9.65 -2.84
CA SER A 162 -1.47 9.64 -4.29
C SER A 162 -2.63 10.56 -4.69
N ALA A 163 -2.33 11.59 -5.48
CA ALA A 163 -3.32 12.55 -5.99
C ALA A 163 -4.34 11.90 -6.95
N GLY A 164 -3.99 10.72 -7.49
CA GLY A 164 -4.85 9.94 -8.37
C GLY A 164 -5.98 9.23 -7.64
N ARG A 165 -7.11 9.03 -8.34
CA ARG A 165 -8.29 8.36 -7.80
C ARG A 165 -8.24 6.86 -8.10
N TRP A 166 -8.13 6.04 -7.07
CA TRP A 166 -8.25 4.59 -7.19
C TRP A 166 -9.61 4.11 -6.73
N ARG A 167 -10.23 3.18 -7.47
CA ARG A 167 -11.55 2.63 -7.14
C ARG A 167 -11.64 1.17 -7.51
N VAL A 168 -12.28 0.39 -6.65
CA VAL A 168 -12.71 -0.99 -6.97
C VAL A 168 -14.14 -0.95 -7.47
N ARG A 169 -14.40 -1.67 -8.57
CA ARG A 169 -15.70 -1.73 -9.26
C ARG A 169 -16.02 -3.15 -9.67
N GLU A 170 -17.29 -3.48 -9.59
CA GLU A 170 -17.80 -4.74 -10.12
C GLU A 170 -17.88 -4.65 -11.66
N LEU A 171 -17.45 -5.72 -12.34
CA LEU A 171 -17.72 -5.92 -13.76
C LEU A 171 -18.72 -7.07 -13.91
N SER A 172 -19.98 -6.71 -14.16
CA SER A 172 -21.04 -7.69 -14.40
C SER A 172 -20.82 -8.44 -15.71
N GLU A 173 -21.39 -9.65 -15.81
CA GLU A 173 -21.32 -10.48 -17.02
C GLU A 173 -21.82 -9.71 -18.26
N ALA A 174 -22.95 -9.00 -18.13
CA ALA A 174 -23.52 -8.18 -19.20
C ALA A 174 -22.56 -7.05 -19.66
N ALA A 175 -21.86 -6.41 -18.71
CA ALA A 175 -20.85 -5.42 -19.03
C ALA A 175 -19.65 -6.05 -19.75
N ASN A 176 -19.18 -7.21 -19.29
CA ASN A 176 -18.08 -7.93 -19.94
C ASN A 176 -18.45 -8.48 -21.33
N ALA A 177 -19.71 -8.83 -21.56
CA ALA A 177 -20.21 -9.29 -22.86
C ALA A 177 -20.22 -8.17 -23.93
N THR A 178 -20.17 -6.91 -23.50
CA THR A 178 -20.16 -5.75 -24.40
C THR A 178 -18.91 -5.74 -25.29
N LYS A 179 -19.08 -5.32 -26.55
CA LYS A 179 -17.99 -5.24 -27.53
C LYS A 179 -16.88 -4.32 -26.99
N GLY A 180 -15.68 -4.86 -26.88
CA GLY A 180 -14.50 -4.14 -26.37
C GLY A 180 -14.09 -4.51 -24.96
N TYR A 181 -14.94 -5.16 -24.15
CA TYR A 181 -14.54 -5.73 -22.86
C TYR A 181 -14.08 -7.18 -23.07
N ARG A 182 -14.99 -8.16 -23.19
CA ARG A 182 -14.70 -9.58 -23.53
C ARG A 182 -13.40 -10.10 -22.92
N LEU A 183 -13.20 -9.82 -21.64
CA LEU A 183 -12.01 -10.19 -20.91
C LEU A 183 -12.17 -11.61 -20.39
N THR A 184 -11.17 -12.43 -20.68
CA THR A 184 -11.07 -13.84 -20.24
C THR A 184 -9.85 -14.09 -19.36
N THR A 185 -9.03 -13.06 -19.14
CA THR A 185 -7.80 -13.10 -18.36
C THR A 185 -7.60 -11.76 -17.66
N ASP A 186 -6.78 -11.75 -16.61
CA ASP A 186 -6.40 -10.51 -15.93
C ASP A 186 -5.65 -9.60 -16.90
N THR A 187 -6.06 -8.34 -16.99
CA THR A 187 -5.57 -7.41 -18.01
C THR A 187 -5.48 -6.00 -17.47
N ILE A 188 -4.38 -5.30 -17.73
CA ILE A 188 -4.21 -3.87 -17.49
C ILE A 188 -4.26 -3.15 -18.82
N ARG A 189 -5.20 -2.21 -18.94
CA ARG A 189 -5.37 -1.32 -20.10
C ARG A 189 -4.79 0.06 -19.81
N PHE A 190 -3.92 0.54 -20.69
CA PHE A 190 -3.12 1.76 -20.47
C PHE A 190 -2.84 2.51 -21.79
N ASN A 191 -2.47 3.78 -21.71
CA ASN A 191 -1.98 4.58 -22.84
C ASN A 191 -0.47 4.39 -23.08
N ALA A 192 0.01 4.73 -24.27
CA ALA A 192 1.42 4.51 -24.63
C ALA A 192 2.43 5.17 -23.65
N ASP A 193 2.10 6.38 -23.19
CA ASP A 193 2.87 7.19 -22.25
C ASP A 193 2.80 6.69 -20.79
N GLU A 194 1.83 5.84 -20.47
CA GLU A 194 1.62 5.28 -19.13
C GLU A 194 2.27 3.90 -18.94
N ARG A 195 2.99 3.42 -19.96
CA ARG A 195 3.54 2.05 -19.99
C ARG A 195 4.36 1.69 -18.76
N THR A 196 5.25 2.58 -18.33
CA THR A 196 6.11 2.35 -17.16
C THR A 196 5.29 2.15 -15.89
N ILE A 197 4.22 2.92 -15.72
CA ILE A 197 3.33 2.84 -14.56
C ILE A 197 2.50 1.55 -14.64
N ALA A 198 2.00 1.20 -15.83
CA ALA A 198 1.28 -0.05 -16.05
C ALA A 198 2.15 -1.28 -15.77
N GLN A 199 3.43 -1.26 -16.12
CA GLN A 199 4.40 -2.30 -15.80
C GLN A 199 4.68 -2.41 -14.30
N ALA A 200 4.88 -1.28 -13.63
CA ALA A 200 5.02 -1.26 -12.17
C ALA A 200 3.78 -1.87 -11.48
N LEU A 201 2.58 -1.49 -11.93
CA LEU A 201 1.33 -2.02 -11.40
C LEU A 201 1.21 -3.52 -11.66
N GLN A 202 1.58 -3.98 -12.86
CA GLN A 202 1.61 -5.40 -13.22
C GLN A 202 2.51 -6.19 -12.27
N GLU A 203 3.75 -5.76 -12.07
CA GLU A 203 4.72 -6.43 -11.19
C GLU A 203 4.20 -6.57 -9.75
N ASP A 204 3.65 -5.48 -9.20
CA ASP A 204 3.16 -5.48 -7.82
C ASP A 204 1.85 -6.30 -7.69
N ALA A 205 0.96 -6.21 -8.68
CA ALA A 205 -0.26 -7.01 -8.71
C ALA A 205 0.00 -8.51 -8.93
N GLN A 206 1.04 -8.89 -9.69
CA GLN A 206 1.44 -10.29 -9.85
C GLN A 206 1.89 -10.91 -8.54
N LYS A 207 2.55 -10.15 -7.65
CA LYS A 207 2.93 -10.63 -6.31
C LYS A 207 1.71 -10.92 -5.42
N ILE A 208 0.62 -10.19 -5.63
CA ILE A 208 -0.64 -10.34 -4.86
C ILE A 208 -1.48 -11.48 -5.42
N THR A 209 -1.66 -11.50 -6.74
CA THR A 209 -2.56 -12.45 -7.41
C THR A 209 -1.93 -13.82 -7.67
N GLY A 210 -0.60 -13.87 -7.81
CA GLY A 210 0.14 -15.08 -8.23
C GLY A 210 -0.14 -15.52 -9.67
N GLY A 211 -0.90 -14.73 -10.44
CA GLY A 211 -1.31 -15.02 -11.81
C GLY A 211 -0.59 -14.16 -12.85
N ASP A 212 -0.68 -14.55 -14.12
CA ASP A 212 -0.20 -13.70 -15.22
C ASP A 212 -1.21 -12.59 -15.53
N ILE A 213 -0.71 -11.36 -15.68
CA ILE A 213 -1.52 -10.17 -15.92
C ILE A 213 -1.09 -9.60 -17.26
N ARG A 214 -2.00 -9.52 -18.22
CA ARG A 214 -1.69 -9.04 -19.56
C ARG A 214 -1.67 -7.52 -19.62
N LEU A 215 -0.64 -6.93 -20.22
CA LEU A 215 -0.63 -5.52 -20.59
C LEU A 215 -1.29 -5.32 -21.96
N GLN A 216 -2.27 -4.42 -22.05
CA GLN A 216 -2.96 -4.07 -23.29
C GLN A 216 -2.97 -2.55 -23.49
N GLN A 217 -2.26 -2.06 -24.51
CA GLN A 217 -2.33 -0.65 -24.87
C GLN A 217 -3.69 -0.34 -25.54
N ILE A 218 -4.35 0.75 -25.12
CA ILE A 218 -5.61 1.19 -25.72
C ILE A 218 -5.40 2.04 -26.96
N LYS A 219 -6.33 1.94 -27.91
CA LYS A 219 -6.28 2.67 -29.20
C LYS A 219 -6.75 4.13 -29.07
N TYR A 220 -7.69 4.39 -28.16
CA TYR A 220 -8.25 5.71 -27.91
C TYR A 220 -7.74 6.21 -26.56
N PRO A 221 -6.84 7.21 -26.54
CA PRO A 221 -6.14 7.57 -25.32
C PRO A 221 -7.07 8.26 -24.32
N THR A 222 -6.96 7.85 -23.06
CA THR A 222 -7.60 8.50 -21.91
C THR A 222 -6.52 8.87 -20.90
N PRO A 223 -5.80 9.99 -21.09
CA PRO A 223 -4.59 10.30 -20.32
C PRO A 223 -4.85 10.38 -18.82
N GLY A 224 -3.88 9.89 -18.03
CA GLY A 224 -3.95 9.87 -16.57
C GLY A 224 -4.86 8.79 -16.01
N TYR A 225 -5.15 7.75 -16.81
CA TYR A 225 -6.11 6.73 -16.43
C TYR A 225 -5.73 5.31 -16.90
N ILE A 226 -5.63 4.41 -15.93
CA ILE A 226 -5.38 2.98 -16.14
C ILE A 226 -6.61 2.18 -15.71
N SER A 227 -7.02 1.20 -16.52
CA SER A 227 -8.07 0.24 -16.12
C SER A 227 -7.45 -1.13 -15.89
N PHE A 228 -7.61 -1.68 -14.70
CA PHE A 228 -7.15 -3.01 -14.35
C PHE A 228 -8.35 -3.93 -14.20
N PHE A 229 -8.33 -5.07 -14.87
CA PHE A 229 -9.38 -6.07 -14.85
C PHE A 229 -8.88 -7.38 -14.26
N LEU A 230 -9.62 -7.92 -13.29
CA LEU A 230 -9.40 -9.19 -12.60
C LEU A 230 -10.53 -10.15 -12.95
N CYS A 231 -10.29 -11.04 -13.89
CA CYS A 231 -11.27 -12.01 -14.38
C CYS A 231 -10.80 -13.45 -14.25
N GLY A 232 -9.56 -13.69 -13.81
CA GLY A 232 -8.96 -15.01 -13.63
C GLY A 232 -8.87 -15.80 -14.93
N PRO A 233 -8.20 -16.96 -14.91
CA PRO A 233 -8.40 -17.97 -15.93
C PRO A 233 -9.80 -18.56 -15.78
N LYS A 234 -10.55 -18.62 -16.88
CA LYS A 234 -11.78 -19.42 -16.97
C LYS A 234 -11.47 -20.92 -16.99
#